data_AF-A0A2Z3USB9-F1
#
_entry.id   AF-A0A2Z3USB9-F1
#
_cell.length_a   1.000
_cell.length_b   1.000
_cell.length_c   1.000
_cell.angle_alpha   90.00
_cell.angle_beta   90.00
_cell.angle_gamma   90.00
#
_symmetry.space_group_name_H-M   'P 1'
#
loop_
_entity.id
_entity.type
_entity.pdbx_description
1 polymer ?
#
loop_
_entity_poly.entity_id
_entity_poly.type
_entity_poly.pdbx_seq_one_letter_code
_entity_poly.pdbx_strand_id
1 'polypeptide(L)'
;MSLCNDEAEVIAPRVRRALTSGKRELRCQGLTAVSHMVRRTGEIDDVTLETLRPLLRDPDPTVREHAGSIVADVWIFVPHPRLPGWLSRRQGLQSVKWWFVMRWTGVSMRWTDIGRRFR
;
A
#
# COMPACT_ATOMS: atom_id res chain seq x y z
N MET A 1 20.71 -15.53 9.43
CA MET A 1 19.57 -16.41 9.78
C MET A 1 18.30 -15.64 9.44
N SER A 2 17.74 -15.88 8.26
CA SER A 2 16.63 -15.13 7.68
C SER A 2 15.30 -15.84 7.98
N LEU A 3 14.70 -15.57 9.14
CA LEU A 3 13.41 -16.19 9.51
C LEU A 3 12.20 -15.48 8.90
N CYS A 4 12.37 -14.24 8.40
CA CYS A 4 11.26 -13.44 7.88
C CYS A 4 10.93 -13.73 6.40
N ASN A 5 11.92 -14.14 5.59
CA ASN A 5 11.69 -14.39 4.16
C ASN A 5 10.86 -15.67 3.93
N ASP A 6 11.11 -16.71 4.73
CA ASP A 6 10.42 -18.00 4.60
C ASP A 6 8.91 -17.88 4.88
N GLU A 7 8.51 -17.05 5.84
CA GLU A 7 7.09 -16.85 6.16
C GLU A 7 6.36 -16.06 5.06
N ALA A 8 7.01 -15.05 4.48
CA ALA A 8 6.42 -14.24 3.41
C ALA A 8 6.15 -15.10 2.16
N GLU A 9 7.09 -15.96 1.76
CA GLU A 9 6.93 -16.87 0.64
C GLU A 9 5.79 -17.88 0.86
N VAL A 10 5.61 -18.35 2.10
CA VAL A 10 4.53 -19.30 2.46
C VAL A 10 3.15 -18.63 2.51
N ILE A 11 3.09 -17.35 2.91
CA ILE A 11 1.83 -16.62 3.11
C ILE A 11 1.35 -15.93 1.83
N ALA A 12 2.27 -15.45 0.98
CA ALA A 12 1.95 -14.68 -0.22
C ALA A 12 0.92 -15.38 -1.16
N PRO A 13 0.99 -16.70 -1.44
CA PRO A 13 -0.01 -17.36 -2.26
C PRO A 13 -1.43 -17.30 -1.67
N ARG A 14 -1.55 -17.41 -0.34
CA ARG A 14 -2.85 -17.34 0.36
C ARG A 14 -3.41 -15.92 0.33
N VAL A 15 -2.54 -14.93 0.53
CA VAL A 15 -2.88 -13.51 0.42
C VAL A 15 -3.40 -13.21 -0.98
N ARG A 16 -2.68 -13.60 -2.04
CA ARG A 16 -3.13 -13.41 -3.43
C ARG A 16 -4.48 -14.04 -3.69
N ARG A 17 -4.71 -15.28 -3.22
CA ARG A 17 -6.01 -15.95 -3.35
C ARG A 17 -7.14 -15.18 -2.65
N ALA A 18 -6.86 -14.58 -1.50
CA ALA A 18 -7.82 -13.76 -0.78
C ALA A 18 -8.14 -12.45 -1.54
N LEU A 19 -7.10 -11.78 -2.07
CA LEU A 19 -7.23 -10.57 -2.89
C LEU A 19 -8.07 -10.77 -4.16
N THR A 20 -7.97 -11.95 -4.80
CA THR A 20 -8.73 -12.27 -6.02
C THR A 20 -10.09 -12.89 -5.74
N SER A 21 -10.52 -12.97 -4.48
CA SER A 21 -11.78 -13.62 -4.13
C SER A 21 -13.00 -12.82 -4.60
N GLY A 22 -14.03 -13.52 -5.06
CA GLY A 22 -15.33 -12.90 -5.35
C GLY A 22 -16.01 -12.31 -4.12
N LYS A 23 -15.65 -12.76 -2.91
CA LYS A 23 -16.21 -12.27 -1.65
C LYS A 23 -15.47 -11.02 -1.18
N ARG A 24 -16.20 -9.93 -0.93
CA ARG A 24 -15.68 -8.65 -0.43
C ARG A 24 -14.84 -8.84 0.84
N GLU A 25 -15.34 -9.61 1.79
CA GLU A 25 -14.71 -9.85 3.10
C GLU A 25 -13.31 -10.45 2.92
N LEU A 26 -13.17 -11.42 2.01
CA LEU A 26 -11.90 -12.07 1.75
C LEU A 26 -10.91 -11.11 1.06
N ARG A 27 -11.38 -10.22 0.19
CA ARG A 27 -10.51 -9.18 -0.39
C ARG A 27 -10.00 -8.23 0.68
N CYS A 28 -10.87 -7.75 1.57
CA CYS A 28 -10.48 -6.90 2.70
C CYS A 28 -9.48 -7.59 3.64
N GLN A 29 -9.71 -8.87 3.96
CA GLN A 29 -8.76 -9.66 4.77
C GLN A 29 -7.42 -9.84 4.05
N GLY A 30 -7.43 -10.10 2.75
CA GLY A 30 -6.21 -10.16 1.93
C GLY A 30 -5.44 -8.83 1.98
N LEU A 31 -6.13 -7.69 1.84
CA LEU A 31 -5.54 -6.37 1.94
C LEU A 31 -4.90 -6.12 3.31
N THR A 32 -5.61 -6.48 4.39
CA THR A 32 -5.10 -6.38 5.76
C THR A 32 -3.85 -7.25 5.94
N ALA A 33 -3.85 -8.47 5.40
CA ALA A 33 -2.69 -9.35 5.45
C ALA A 33 -1.48 -8.78 4.69
N VAL A 34 -1.69 -8.13 3.53
CA VAL A 34 -0.62 -7.40 2.81
C VAL A 34 -0.01 -6.31 3.69
N SER A 35 -0.84 -5.47 4.33
CA SER A 35 -0.35 -4.42 5.23
C SER A 35 0.52 -4.98 6.35
N HIS A 36 0.06 -6.05 7.02
CA HIS A 36 0.84 -6.70 8.06
C HIS A 36 2.15 -7.31 7.56
N MET A 37 2.13 -7.97 6.39
CA MET A 37 3.33 -8.55 5.79
C MET A 37 4.37 -7.48 5.50
N VAL A 38 3.95 -6.40 4.83
CA VAL A 38 4.82 -5.29 4.47
C VAL A 38 5.35 -4.55 5.70
N ARG A 39 4.51 -4.31 6.72
CA ARG A 39 4.94 -3.67 7.97
C ARG A 39 5.97 -4.50 8.74
N ARG A 40 5.87 -5.83 8.68
CA ARG A 40 6.79 -6.72 9.40
C ARG A 40 8.09 -6.99 8.64
N THR A 41 8.02 -7.11 7.32
CA THR A 41 9.16 -7.55 6.49
C THR A 41 9.83 -6.41 5.75
N GLY A 42 9.11 -5.30 5.49
CA GLY A 42 9.56 -4.27 4.56
C GLY A 42 9.59 -4.73 3.11
N GLU A 43 9.00 -5.90 2.81
CA GLU A 43 9.07 -6.55 1.51
C GLU A 43 7.68 -6.93 0.99
N ILE A 44 7.58 -7.00 -0.34
CA ILE A 44 6.41 -7.48 -1.07
C ILE A 44 6.87 -7.94 -2.45
N ASP A 45 6.36 -9.08 -2.91
CA ASP A 45 6.67 -9.58 -4.24
C ASP A 45 5.84 -8.88 -5.33
N ASP A 46 6.39 -8.85 -6.54
CA ASP A 46 5.77 -8.20 -7.70
C ASP A 46 4.40 -8.79 -8.05
N VAL A 47 4.21 -10.10 -7.85
CA VAL A 47 2.93 -10.77 -8.16
C VAL A 47 1.84 -10.28 -7.20
N THR A 48 2.16 -10.15 -5.92
CA THR A 48 1.24 -9.61 -4.91
C THR A 48 0.95 -8.13 -5.17
N LEU A 49 1.93 -7.34 -5.60
CA LEU A 49 1.73 -5.94 -6.03
C LEU A 49 0.81 -5.81 -7.25
N GLU A 50 1.01 -6.61 -8.29
CA GLU A 50 0.14 -6.58 -9.47
C GLU A 50 -1.26 -7.14 -9.15
N THR A 51 -1.38 -8.05 -8.19
CA THR A 51 -2.69 -8.52 -7.67
C THR A 51 -3.42 -7.43 -6.88
N LEU A 52 -2.69 -6.59 -6.14
CA LEU A 52 -3.24 -5.45 -5.39
C LEU A 52 -3.73 -4.33 -6.29
N ARG A 53 -3.03 -4.07 -7.40
CA ARG A 53 -3.30 -2.98 -8.34
C ARG A 53 -4.75 -2.89 -8.84
N PRO A 54 -5.43 -3.95 -9.32
CA PRO A 54 -6.81 -3.86 -9.77
C PRO A 54 -7.81 -3.51 -8.66
N LEU A 55 -7.50 -3.81 -7.38
CA LEU A 55 -8.39 -3.49 -6.25
C LEU A 55 -8.54 -1.98 -6.02
N LEU A 56 -7.64 -1.18 -6.58
CA LEU A 56 -7.79 0.29 -6.61
C LEU A 56 -8.98 0.75 -7.46
N ARG A 57 -9.51 -0.15 -8.29
CA ARG A 57 -10.69 0.02 -9.13
C ARG A 57 -11.73 -1.06 -8.86
N ASP A 58 -11.68 -1.71 -7.69
CA ASP A 58 -12.67 -2.71 -7.28
C ASP A 58 -14.09 -2.13 -7.41
N PRO A 59 -15.11 -2.90 -7.84
CA PRO A 59 -16.49 -2.41 -7.87
C PRO A 59 -16.98 -1.97 -6.48
N ASP A 60 -16.49 -2.60 -5.41
CA ASP A 60 -16.86 -2.27 -4.05
C ASP A 60 -16.08 -1.04 -3.53
N PRO A 61 -16.77 0.04 -3.12
CA PRO A 61 -16.11 1.26 -2.64
C PRO A 61 -15.27 1.06 -1.38
N THR A 62 -15.68 0.17 -0.47
CA THR A 62 -14.94 -0.14 0.75
C THR A 62 -13.63 -0.83 0.41
N VAL A 63 -13.64 -1.76 -0.54
CA VAL A 63 -12.42 -2.42 -1.01
C VAL A 63 -11.47 -1.41 -1.68
N ARG A 64 -11.99 -0.49 -2.50
CA ARG A 64 -11.16 0.55 -3.13
C ARG A 64 -10.47 1.47 -2.12
N GLU A 65 -11.22 1.93 -1.13
CA GLU A 65 -10.68 2.78 -0.06
C GLU A 65 -9.60 2.05 0.73
N HIS A 66 -9.90 0.83 1.16
CA HIS A 66 -8.99 -0.01 1.90
C HIS A 66 -7.71 -0.29 1.09
N ALA A 67 -7.83 -0.64 -0.19
CA ALA A 67 -6.69 -0.84 -1.09
C ALA A 67 -5.87 0.44 -1.29
N GLY A 68 -6.51 1.61 -1.29
CA GLY A 68 -5.83 2.91 -1.26
C GLY A 68 -4.93 3.07 -0.05
N SER A 69 -5.44 2.77 1.15
CA SER A 69 -4.68 2.82 2.41
C SER A 69 -3.52 1.83 2.42
N ILE A 70 -3.72 0.59 1.95
CA ILE A 70 -2.64 -0.42 1.93
C ILE A 70 -1.56 -0.05 0.92
N VAL A 71 -1.91 0.56 -0.21
CA VAL A 71 -0.91 1.07 -1.14
C VAL A 71 -0.08 2.21 -0.53
N ALA A 72 -0.66 3.03 0.36
CA ALA A 72 0.11 4.01 1.11
C ALA A 72 1.06 3.35 2.12
N ASP A 73 0.62 2.31 2.83
CA ASP A 73 1.50 1.50 3.69
C ASP A 73 2.67 0.90 2.88
N VAL A 74 2.39 0.30 1.73
CA VAL A 74 3.40 -0.26 0.82
C VAL A 74 4.45 0.78 0.45
N TRP A 75 4.03 2.00 0.14
CA TRP A 75 4.95 3.09 -0.16
C TRP A 75 5.82 3.50 1.03
N ILE A 76 5.27 3.48 2.25
CA ILE A 76 5.97 3.90 3.46
C ILE A 76 7.02 2.86 3.90
N PHE A 77 6.68 1.58 3.82
CA PHE A 77 7.48 0.51 4.42
C PHE A 77 8.40 -0.23 3.44
N VAL A 78 8.10 -0.22 2.14
CA VAL A 78 8.92 -0.90 1.13
C VAL A 78 9.93 0.09 0.52
N PRO A 79 11.23 -0.26 0.43
CA PRO A 79 12.24 0.59 -0.20
C PRO A 79 11.87 0.97 -1.64
N HIS A 80 11.87 2.28 -1.94
CA HIS A 80 11.49 2.83 -3.25
C HIS A 80 12.16 2.20 -4.48
N PRO A 81 13.44 1.75 -4.45
CA PRO A 81 14.05 1.10 -5.61
C PRO A 81 13.36 -0.20 -6.05
N ARG A 82 12.58 -0.82 -5.15
CA ARG A 82 11.85 -2.07 -5.39
C ARG A 82 10.38 -1.83 -5.77
N LEU A 83 9.95 -0.58 -5.91
CA LEU A 83 8.57 -0.25 -6.20
C LEU A 83 8.32 -0.07 -7.71
N PRO A 84 7.21 -0.60 -8.24
CA PRO A 84 6.90 -0.50 -9.66
C PRO A 84 6.53 0.93 -10.05
N GLY A 85 6.87 1.33 -11.27
CA GLY A 85 6.69 2.72 -11.74
C GLY A 85 5.23 3.21 -11.80
N TRP A 86 4.22 2.32 -11.75
CA TRP A 86 2.82 2.73 -11.62
C TRP A 86 2.52 3.28 -10.21
N LEU A 87 3.20 2.76 -9.20
CA LEU A 87 3.03 3.18 -7.81
C LEU A 87 3.66 4.56 -7.60
N SER A 88 4.86 4.78 -8.15
CA SER A 88 5.53 6.09 -8.16
C SER A 88 4.68 7.15 -8.89
N ARG A 89 4.08 6.80 -10.02
CA ARG A 89 3.15 7.69 -10.74
C ARG A 89 1.92 8.06 -9.90
N ARG A 90 1.36 7.09 -9.17
CA ARG A 90 0.21 7.34 -8.30
C ARG A 90 0.55 8.26 -7.13
N GLN A 91 1.71 8.08 -6.50
CA GLN A 91 2.12 8.94 -5.39
C GLN A 91 2.45 10.35 -5.88
N GLY A 92 3.09 10.50 -7.04
CA GLY A 92 3.23 11.80 -7.70
C GLY A 92 1.88 12.50 -7.91
N LEU A 93 0.85 11.78 -8.36
CA LEU A 93 -0.51 12.31 -8.51
C LEU A 93 -1.16 12.71 -7.17
N GLN A 94 -0.96 11.92 -6.12
CA GLN A 94 -1.47 12.25 -4.78
C GLN A 94 -0.77 13.47 -4.17
N SER A 95 0.54 13.59 -4.35
CA SER A 95 1.31 14.78 -3.95
C SER A 95 0.84 16.02 -4.70
N VAL A 96 0.52 15.92 -5.99
CA VAL A 96 -0.07 17.01 -6.78
C VAL A 96 -1.47 17.36 -6.28
N LYS A 97 -2.33 16.35 -6.05
CA LYS A 97 -3.67 16.57 -5.50
C LYS A 97 -3.62 17.27 -4.14
N TRP A 98 -2.74 16.82 -3.25
CA TRP A 98 -2.49 17.47 -1.96
C TRP A 98 -1.95 18.88 -2.13
N TRP A 99 -1.04 19.12 -3.08
CA TRP A 99 -0.55 20.46 -3.37
C TRP A 99 -1.67 21.41 -3.83
N PHE A 100 -2.60 20.93 -4.67
CA PHE A 100 -3.78 21.70 -5.05
C PHE A 100 -4.72 21.95 -3.87
N VAL A 101 -4.97 20.95 -3.02
CA VAL A 101 -5.75 21.12 -1.78
C VAL A 101 -5.08 22.15 -0.87
N MET A 102 -3.78 22.02 -0.59
CA MET A 102 -3.01 22.96 0.23
C MET A 102 -3.04 24.39 -0.33
N ARG A 103 -2.91 24.54 -1.66
CA ARG A 103 -2.96 25.84 -2.32
C ARG A 103 -4.33 26.50 -2.21
N TRP A 104 -5.40 25.72 -2.08
CA TRP A 104 -6.76 26.22 -2.00
C TRP A 104 -7.28 26.41 -0.57
N THR A 105 -6.83 25.58 0.38
CA THR A 105 -7.23 25.67 1.79
C THR A 105 -6.34 26.60 2.62
N GLY A 106 -5.25 27.14 2.05
CA GLY A 106 -4.34 28.07 2.75
C GLY A 106 -3.55 27.43 3.91
N VAL A 107 -3.57 26.10 4.03
CA VAL A 107 -2.86 25.37 5.09
C VAL A 107 -1.40 25.22 4.70
N SER A 108 -0.51 26.00 5.32
CA SER A 108 0.94 25.82 5.21
C SER A 108 1.42 24.79 6.23
N MET A 109 1.72 23.56 5.81
CA MET A 109 2.43 22.61 6.66
C MET A 109 3.93 22.90 6.57
N ARG A 110 4.49 23.43 7.65
CA ARG A 110 5.92 23.76 7.74
C ARG A 110 6.69 22.44 7.76
N TRP A 111 7.68 22.28 6.86
CA TRP A 111 8.48 21.06 6.65
C TRP A 111 9.15 20.46 7.91
N THR A 112 9.12 21.17 9.04
CA THR A 112 9.67 20.78 10.34
C THR A 112 8.87 19.72 11.10
N ASP A 113 7.63 19.37 10.71
CA ASP A 113 6.82 18.38 11.44
C ASP A 113 7.00 16.92 11.01
N ILE A 114 7.60 16.67 9.84
CA ILE A 114 7.81 15.30 9.34
C ILE A 114 8.95 14.60 10.11
N GLY A 115 9.90 15.37 10.65
CA GLY A 115 11.10 14.83 11.34
C GLY A 115 10.87 14.32 12.76
N ARG A 116 9.69 14.51 13.37
CA ARG A 116 9.44 14.15 14.79
C ARG A 116 8.60 12.90 15.02
N ARG A 117 8.26 12.16 13.95
CA ARG A 117 7.56 10.86 14.03
C ARG A 117 8.45 9.65 13.77
N PHE A 118 9.75 9.86 13.60
CA PHE A 118 10.78 8.83 13.39
C PHE A 118 11.88 8.90 14.46
N ARG A 119 11.49 8.90 15.73
CA ARG A 119 12.37 8.51 16.84
C ARG A 119 11.60 7.58 17.77
#